data_AF-A0A8R2JMG1-F1
#
_entry.id   AF-A0A8R2JMG1-F1
#
_cell.length_a   1.000
_cell.length_b   1.000
_cell.length_c   1.000
_cell.angle_alpha   90.00
_cell.angle_beta   90.00
_cell.angle_gamma   90.00
#
_symmetry.space_group_name_H-M   'P 1'
#
loop_
_entity.id
_entity.type
_entity.pdbx_description
1 polymer ?
#
loop_
_entity_poly.entity_id
_entity_poly.type
_entity_poly.pdbx_seq_one_letter_code
_entity_poly.pdbx_strand_id
1 'polypeptide(L)'
;MIKSSNSNFFSRWDSNNYESEEDINLVLNQIRHDNCNLPDLERHWSATVNYRLNTIKKATSTQEIIKEWPSYMIPMGYKLIDIDFKALYPNCFNILGNYELKLEKMFGALMTKVKDFNSRNMLTSLTDIENPSENVKQAVTFYLLHSMFVPTSKKVTIDDRGKKNIIKYSIKDSQNTFIVFCSTLTMTEEYITNRNNLKLPIQPFILIVGTPLEPKEIIVYFDSIKFKVFTIIRAIDLCFKIFHLFNLEYPIESGAVWLFIQKYLYSINTKFDKSHPNLNQIIYDLENNL
;
A
#
# COMPACT_ATOMS: atom_id res chain seq x y z
N MET A 1 -9.58 6.34 23.96
CA MET A 1 -9.90 7.66 23.37
C MET A 1 -8.60 8.33 22.94
N ILE A 2 -8.25 8.19 21.67
CA ILE A 2 -7.12 8.91 21.07
C ILE A 2 -7.68 10.27 20.65
N LYS A 3 -7.11 11.35 21.18
CA LYS A 3 -7.47 12.72 20.79
C LYS A 3 -7.17 12.89 19.30
N SER A 4 -8.19 13.27 18.53
CA SER A 4 -8.04 13.79 17.17
C SER A 4 -7.13 15.02 17.24
N SER A 5 -5.91 14.88 16.73
CA SER A 5 -5.02 16.01 16.50
C SER A 5 -5.45 16.72 15.23
N ASN A 6 -5.40 18.05 15.29
CA ASN A 6 -5.82 18.99 14.25
C ASN A 6 -5.45 18.54 12.83
N SER A 7 -6.45 18.55 11.95
CA SER A 7 -6.35 18.35 10.51
C SER A 7 -5.64 19.55 9.86
N ASN A 8 -4.32 19.59 9.94
CA ASN A 8 -3.53 20.36 8.98
C ASN A 8 -3.46 19.53 7.70
N PHE A 9 -3.84 20.13 6.57
CA PHE A 9 -3.83 19.53 5.24
C PHE A 9 -2.47 18.88 4.93
N PHE A 10 -2.41 17.55 4.95
CA PHE A 10 -1.24 16.78 4.57
C PHE A 10 -1.28 16.52 3.07
N SER A 11 -1.02 17.50 2.21
CA SER A 11 -0.83 17.22 0.77
C SER A 11 0.60 16.73 0.52
N ARG A 12 0.78 15.41 0.37
CA ARG A 12 2.02 14.73 -0.04
C ARG A 12 2.38 14.95 -1.51
N TRP A 13 1.48 15.58 -2.26
CA TRP A 13 1.73 15.94 -3.64
C TRP A 13 2.66 17.15 -3.71
N ASP A 14 3.51 17.17 -4.73
CA ASP A 14 4.21 18.40 -5.08
C ASP A 14 3.21 19.48 -5.48
N SER A 15 3.67 20.73 -5.47
CA SER A 15 2.87 21.94 -5.74
C SER A 15 2.37 22.03 -7.19
N ASN A 16 2.19 20.90 -7.88
CA ASN A 16 1.63 20.86 -9.21
C ASN A 16 0.23 21.47 -9.15
N ASN A 17 0.07 22.60 -9.85
CA ASN A 17 -1.22 23.13 -10.23
C ASN A 17 -1.59 22.36 -11.49
N TYR A 18 -2.53 21.42 -11.37
CA TYR A 18 -3.08 20.78 -12.56
C TYR A 18 -4.01 21.81 -13.22
N GLU A 19 -3.83 22.10 -14.51
CA GLU A 19 -4.81 22.90 -15.24
C GLU A 19 -5.91 21.97 -15.72
N SER A 20 -7.16 22.33 -15.45
CA SER A 20 -8.31 21.55 -15.90
C SER A 20 -8.36 21.50 -17.42
N GLU A 21 -8.76 20.35 -17.95
CA GLU A 21 -8.90 20.14 -19.39
C GLU A 21 -10.05 20.99 -19.99
N GLU A 22 -9.97 21.31 -21.28
CA GLU A 22 -11.04 21.99 -22.03
C GLU A 22 -12.29 21.08 -22.15
N ASP A 23 -13.48 21.68 -22.20
CA ASP A 23 -14.78 20.99 -22.32
C ASP A 23 -15.04 19.88 -21.28
N ILE A 24 -14.37 19.96 -20.13
CA ILE A 24 -14.40 18.96 -19.05
C ILE A 24 -15.82 18.56 -18.63
N ASN A 25 -16.77 19.51 -18.59
CA ASN A 25 -18.14 19.27 -18.15
C ASN A 25 -18.86 18.21 -18.99
N LEU A 26 -18.61 18.16 -20.30
CA LEU A 26 -19.22 17.15 -21.17
C LEU A 26 -18.72 15.75 -20.79
N VAL A 27 -17.41 15.61 -20.63
CA VAL A 27 -16.77 14.32 -20.28
C VAL A 27 -17.16 13.88 -18.86
N LEU A 28 -17.26 14.81 -17.91
CA LEU A 28 -17.73 14.52 -16.55
C LEU A 28 -19.17 14.00 -16.53
N ASN A 29 -20.05 14.57 -17.36
CA ASN A 29 -21.42 14.09 -17.47
C ASN A 29 -21.46 12.65 -18.01
N GLN A 30 -20.62 12.32 -18.99
CA GLN A 30 -20.49 10.96 -19.51
C GLN A 30 -20.02 9.97 -18.44
N ILE A 31 -19.04 10.35 -17.61
CA ILE A 31 -18.57 9.49 -16.50
C ILE A 31 -19.67 9.27 -15.45
N ARG A 32 -20.46 10.31 -15.13
CA ARG A 32 -21.43 10.28 -14.02
C ARG A 32 -22.77 9.65 -14.37
N HIS A 33 -23.21 9.79 -15.62
CA HIS A 33 -24.58 9.49 -16.02
C HIS A 33 -24.70 8.47 -17.14
N ASP A 34 -23.65 8.27 -17.94
CA ASP A 34 -23.68 7.26 -18.99
C ASP A 34 -23.12 5.93 -18.44
N ASN A 35 -23.84 4.83 -18.68
CA ASN A 35 -23.32 3.48 -18.47
C ASN A 35 -22.25 3.18 -19.52
N CYS A 36 -21.09 3.84 -19.43
CA CYS A 36 -19.95 3.62 -20.28
C CYS A 36 -19.40 2.21 -20.05
N ASN A 37 -19.03 1.53 -21.14
CA ASN A 37 -18.20 0.33 -21.02
C ASN A 37 -16.81 0.72 -20.48
N LEU A 38 -16.04 -0.27 -20.02
CA LEU A 38 -14.74 -0.01 -19.41
C LEU A 38 -13.75 0.74 -20.33
N PRO A 39 -13.59 0.38 -21.62
CA PRO A 39 -12.75 1.16 -22.54
C PRO A 39 -13.12 2.65 -22.65
N ASP A 40 -14.41 2.96 -22.81
CA ASP A 40 -14.87 4.36 -22.90
C ASP A 40 -14.65 5.08 -21.56
N LEU A 41 -14.89 4.39 -20.45
CA LEU A 41 -14.60 4.92 -19.13
C LEU A 41 -13.10 5.23 -18.96
N GLU A 42 -12.19 4.33 -19.32
CA GLU A 42 -10.74 4.55 -19.26
C GLU A 42 -10.31 5.77 -20.11
N ARG A 43 -10.90 5.92 -21.30
CA ARG A 43 -10.65 7.08 -22.18
C ARG A 43 -11.14 8.39 -21.55
N HIS A 44 -12.38 8.44 -21.08
CA HIS A 44 -12.94 9.61 -20.41
C HIS A 44 -12.20 9.92 -19.10
N TRP A 45 -11.78 8.89 -18.36
CA TRP A 45 -10.97 9.02 -17.16
C TRP A 45 -9.64 9.69 -17.48
N SER A 46 -8.94 9.22 -18.51
CA SER A 46 -7.69 9.81 -18.96
C SER A 46 -7.84 11.27 -19.38
N ALA A 47 -8.97 11.63 -20.01
CA ALA A 47 -9.27 13.00 -20.45
C ALA A 47 -9.69 13.96 -19.31
N THR A 48 -9.85 13.46 -18.09
CA THR A 48 -10.33 14.23 -16.93
C THR A 48 -9.37 14.18 -15.74
N VAL A 49 -8.14 13.70 -15.97
CA VAL A 49 -7.18 13.38 -14.92
C VAL A 49 -6.73 14.60 -14.14
N ASN A 50 -6.45 15.73 -14.79
CA ASN A 50 -6.00 16.94 -14.12
C ASN A 50 -7.10 17.53 -13.25
N TYR A 51 -8.33 17.61 -13.77
CA TYR A 51 -9.51 18.03 -13.00
C TYR A 51 -9.73 17.15 -11.77
N ARG A 52 -9.71 15.83 -11.95
CA ARG A 52 -9.94 14.87 -10.87
C ARG A 52 -8.83 14.92 -9.83
N LEU A 53 -7.56 14.96 -10.25
CA LEU A 53 -6.43 15.07 -9.33
C LEU A 53 -6.53 16.35 -8.50
N ASN A 54 -6.86 17.50 -9.11
CA ASN A 54 -7.12 18.74 -8.36
C ASN A 54 -8.23 18.59 -7.32
N THR A 55 -9.30 17.88 -7.67
CA THR A 55 -10.42 17.62 -6.77
C THR A 55 -9.98 16.75 -5.59
N ILE A 56 -9.24 15.69 -5.87
CA ILE A 56 -8.64 14.79 -4.85
C ILE A 56 -7.71 15.56 -3.92
N LYS A 57 -6.86 16.44 -4.46
CA LYS A 57 -5.93 17.27 -3.68
C LYS A 57 -6.65 18.19 -2.69
N LYS A 58 -7.84 18.67 -3.05
CA LYS A 58 -8.66 19.59 -2.25
C LYS A 58 -9.62 18.88 -1.30
N ALA A 59 -9.84 17.58 -1.50
CA ALA A 59 -10.74 16.80 -0.66
C ALA A 59 -10.27 16.75 0.78
N THR A 60 -11.22 16.70 1.71
CA THR A 60 -10.97 16.67 3.16
C THR A 60 -10.93 15.26 3.72
N SER A 61 -11.46 14.28 2.96
CA SER A 61 -11.53 12.88 3.36
C SER A 61 -11.55 11.94 2.15
N THR A 62 -11.20 10.67 2.37
CA THR A 62 -11.27 9.62 1.34
C THR A 62 -12.72 9.29 0.97
N GLN A 63 -13.64 9.41 1.91
CA GLN A 63 -15.06 9.20 1.68
C GLN A 63 -15.65 10.25 0.73
N GLU A 64 -15.18 11.50 0.81
CA GLU A 64 -15.55 12.57 -0.14
C GLU A 64 -15.08 12.23 -1.55
N ILE A 65 -13.83 11.75 -1.70
CA ILE A 65 -13.26 11.32 -2.99
C ILE A 65 -14.06 10.15 -3.57
N ILE A 66 -14.34 9.12 -2.78
CA ILE A 66 -15.08 7.93 -3.24
C ILE A 66 -16.53 8.28 -3.61
N LYS A 67 -17.17 9.20 -2.88
CA LYS A 67 -18.52 9.68 -3.19
C LYS A 67 -18.56 10.46 -4.52
N GLU A 68 -17.55 11.29 -4.76
CA GLU A 68 -17.43 12.07 -5.99
C GLU A 68 -17.04 11.18 -7.19
N TRP A 69 -16.20 10.18 -6.96
CA TRP A 69 -15.61 9.30 -7.97
C TRP A 69 -15.91 7.82 -7.68
N PRO A 70 -17.20 7.40 -7.69
CA PRO A 70 -17.59 6.03 -7.37
C PRO A 70 -17.03 5.01 -8.37
N SER A 71 -16.58 5.46 -9.55
CA SER A 71 -15.92 4.64 -10.56
C SER A 71 -14.69 3.89 -10.02
N TYR A 72 -14.02 4.39 -8.98
CA TYR A 72 -12.94 3.63 -8.33
C TYR A 72 -13.41 2.33 -7.67
N MET A 73 -14.69 2.20 -7.30
CA MET A 73 -15.23 1.02 -6.61
C MET A 73 -15.67 -0.10 -7.56
N ILE A 74 -15.72 0.15 -8.88
CA ILE A 74 -16.11 -0.90 -9.84
C ILE A 74 -15.06 -2.02 -9.84
N PRO A 75 -15.39 -3.26 -10.27
CA PRO A 75 -14.46 -4.39 -10.22
C PRO A 75 -13.09 -4.14 -10.89
N MET A 76 -13.06 -3.31 -11.95
CA MET A 76 -11.85 -2.93 -12.70
C MET A 76 -11.34 -1.52 -12.34
N GLY A 77 -11.83 -0.93 -11.25
CA GLY A 77 -11.47 0.43 -10.81
C GLY A 77 -9.99 0.60 -10.49
N TYR A 78 -9.27 -0.49 -10.25
CA TYR A 78 -7.81 -0.49 -10.10
C TYR A 78 -7.08 0.05 -11.33
N LYS A 79 -7.67 -0.05 -12.53
CA LYS A 79 -7.12 0.54 -13.76
C LYS A 79 -7.23 2.06 -13.77
N LEU A 80 -8.30 2.59 -13.18
CA LEU A 80 -8.49 4.04 -13.02
C LEU A 80 -7.45 4.60 -12.04
N ILE A 81 -7.13 3.84 -10.98
CA ILE A 81 -6.02 4.15 -10.08
C ILE A 81 -4.68 4.15 -10.83
N ASP A 82 -4.46 3.21 -11.74
CA ASP A 82 -3.23 3.17 -12.55
C ASP A 82 -3.10 4.41 -13.46
N ILE A 83 -4.19 4.84 -14.11
CA ILE A 83 -4.23 6.05 -14.95
C ILE A 83 -3.84 7.28 -14.13
N ASP A 84 -4.49 7.48 -12.98
CA ASP A 84 -4.27 8.66 -12.16
C ASP A 84 -2.88 8.67 -11.50
N PHE A 85 -2.40 7.50 -11.06
CA PHE A 85 -1.04 7.38 -10.55
C PHE A 85 0.01 7.68 -11.62
N LYS A 86 -0.22 7.25 -12.88
CA LYS A 86 0.68 7.55 -13.99
C LYS A 86 0.72 9.06 -14.28
N ALA A 87 -0.39 9.78 -14.13
CA ALA A 87 -0.40 11.24 -14.24
C ALA A 87 0.29 11.93 -13.05
N LEU A 88 0.19 11.38 -11.82
CA LEU A 88 0.91 11.88 -10.65
C LEU A 88 2.43 11.71 -10.78
N TYR A 89 2.87 10.58 -11.34
CA TYR A 89 4.29 10.27 -11.53
C TYR A 89 4.57 9.79 -12.96
N PRO A 90 4.59 10.70 -13.96
CA PRO A 90 4.75 10.34 -15.38
C PRO A 90 6.04 9.57 -15.67
N ASN A 91 7.11 9.89 -14.94
CA ASN A 91 8.43 9.29 -15.10
C ASN A 91 8.70 8.16 -14.09
N CYS A 92 7.68 7.68 -13.38
CA CYS A 92 7.84 6.61 -12.41
C CYS A 92 8.30 5.31 -13.06
N PHE A 93 9.20 4.61 -12.36
CA PHE A 93 9.61 3.27 -12.73
C PHE A 93 8.41 2.31 -12.76
N ASN A 94 8.26 1.56 -13.85
CA ASN A 94 7.23 0.52 -13.92
C ASN A 94 7.73 -0.73 -13.19
N ILE A 95 7.35 -0.84 -11.91
CA ILE A 95 7.71 -1.98 -11.08
C ILE A 95 7.26 -3.30 -11.71
N LEU A 96 6.07 -3.38 -12.30
CA LEU A 96 5.48 -4.64 -12.77
C LEU A 96 6.23 -5.31 -13.92
N GLY A 97 7.09 -4.56 -14.63
CA GLY A 97 7.90 -5.10 -15.73
C GLY A 97 9.39 -5.20 -15.43
N ASN A 98 9.85 -4.82 -14.24
CA ASN A 98 11.28 -4.72 -13.93
C ASN A 98 11.58 -4.94 -12.43
N TYR A 99 10.82 -5.81 -11.75
CA TYR A 99 10.94 -6.04 -10.31
C TYR A 99 11.87 -7.21 -9.97
N GLU A 100 12.13 -8.11 -10.92
CA GLU A 100 12.71 -9.43 -10.72
C GLU A 100 14.09 -9.33 -10.07
N LEU A 101 15.00 -8.55 -10.67
CA LEU A 101 16.35 -8.33 -10.12
C LEU A 101 16.29 -7.64 -8.75
N LYS A 102 15.36 -6.70 -8.54
CA LYS A 102 15.21 -6.01 -7.26
C LYS A 102 14.73 -6.97 -6.17
N LEU A 103 13.80 -7.87 -6.48
CA LEU A 103 13.30 -8.90 -5.57
C LEU A 103 14.38 -9.94 -5.24
N GLU A 104 15.17 -10.35 -6.22
CA GLU A 104 16.29 -11.27 -6.00
C GLU A 104 17.30 -10.69 -5.01
N LYS A 105 17.70 -9.42 -5.21
CA LYS A 105 18.57 -8.69 -4.27
C LYS A 105 17.96 -8.57 -2.88
N MET A 106 16.65 -8.25 -2.81
CA MET A 106 15.92 -8.20 -1.54
C MET A 106 15.93 -9.55 -0.82
N PHE A 107 15.71 -10.64 -1.55
CA PHE A 107 15.74 -11.99 -1.01
C PHE A 107 17.13 -12.37 -0.49
N GLY A 108 18.20 -12.09 -1.26
CA GLY A 108 19.58 -12.29 -0.81
C GLY A 108 19.93 -11.48 0.45
N ALA A 109 19.46 -10.24 0.53
CA ALA A 109 19.62 -9.42 1.73
C ALA A 109 18.88 -9.99 2.94
N LEU A 110 17.69 -10.55 2.75
CA LEU A 110 16.95 -11.21 3.84
C LEU A 110 17.72 -12.41 4.40
N MET A 111 18.28 -13.26 3.53
CA MET A 111 19.07 -14.42 3.94
C MET A 111 20.27 -14.07 4.82
N THR A 112 20.86 -12.88 4.62
CA THR A 112 22.06 -12.45 5.36
C THR A 112 21.74 -11.58 6.57
N LYS A 113 20.74 -10.69 6.47
CA LYS A 113 20.47 -9.66 7.49
C LYS A 113 19.42 -10.08 8.53
N VAL A 114 18.54 -11.04 8.23
CA VAL A 114 17.51 -11.52 9.18
C VAL A 114 18.14 -12.43 10.24
N LYS A 115 17.87 -12.13 11.51
CA LYS A 115 18.47 -12.83 12.67
C LYS A 115 17.48 -13.42 13.66
N ASP A 116 16.24 -12.92 13.70
CA ASP A 116 15.26 -13.45 14.64
C ASP A 116 14.78 -14.84 14.25
N PHE A 117 14.48 -15.65 15.26
CA PHE A 117 14.17 -17.07 15.11
C PHE A 117 12.96 -17.31 14.17
N ASN A 118 11.86 -16.58 14.37
CA ASN A 118 10.64 -16.79 13.59
C ASN A 118 10.84 -16.47 12.10
N SER A 119 11.54 -15.38 11.80
CA SER A 119 11.81 -14.98 10.42
C SER A 119 12.81 -15.91 9.74
N ARG A 120 13.82 -16.41 10.47
CA ARG A 120 14.74 -17.43 9.95
C ARG A 120 14.02 -18.74 9.66
N ASN A 121 13.14 -19.19 10.54
CA ASN A 121 12.34 -20.39 10.29
C ASN A 121 11.48 -20.23 9.03
N MET A 122 10.86 -19.06 8.82
CA MET A 122 10.09 -18.78 7.61
C MET A 122 10.96 -18.81 6.34
N LEU A 123 12.20 -18.27 6.40
CA LEU A 123 13.16 -18.38 5.28
C LEU A 123 13.52 -19.84 5.00
N THR A 124 13.82 -20.63 6.04
CA THR A 124 14.13 -22.05 5.90
C THR A 124 12.96 -22.81 5.29
N SER A 125 11.74 -22.60 5.78
CA SER A 125 10.55 -23.22 5.22
C SER A 125 10.32 -22.84 3.75
N LEU A 126 10.67 -21.63 3.33
CA LEU A 126 10.62 -21.25 1.92
C LEU A 126 11.70 -21.95 1.09
N THR A 127 12.94 -22.04 1.60
CA THR A 127 14.05 -22.69 0.89
C THR A 127 13.89 -24.20 0.77
N ASP A 128 13.14 -24.81 1.68
CA ASP A 128 12.85 -26.25 1.67
C ASP A 128 11.77 -26.62 0.64
N ILE A 129 11.00 -25.66 0.13
CA ILE A 129 10.02 -25.89 -0.93
C ILE A 129 10.77 -26.04 -2.26
N GLU A 130 10.55 -27.16 -2.95
CA GLU A 130 11.03 -27.33 -4.31
C GLU A 130 10.25 -26.41 -5.27
N ASN A 131 10.96 -25.55 -6.00
CA ASN A 131 10.40 -24.64 -7.01
C ASN A 131 9.17 -23.82 -6.51
N PRO A 132 9.33 -23.01 -5.44
CA PRO A 132 8.20 -22.25 -4.89
C PRO A 132 7.67 -21.26 -5.94
N SER A 133 6.34 -21.11 -5.99
CA SER A 133 5.72 -20.13 -6.89
C SER A 133 6.20 -18.70 -6.59
N GLU A 134 6.14 -17.83 -7.60
CA GLU A 134 6.51 -16.42 -7.42
C GLU A 134 5.68 -15.72 -6.33
N ASN A 135 4.40 -16.06 -6.20
CA ASN A 135 3.57 -15.53 -5.12
C ASN A 135 4.05 -15.94 -3.73
N VAL A 136 4.53 -17.18 -3.57
CA VAL A 136 5.10 -17.66 -2.30
C VAL A 136 6.40 -16.92 -1.99
N LYS A 137 7.32 -16.84 -2.95
CA LYS A 137 8.59 -16.09 -2.79
C LYS A 137 8.32 -14.63 -2.44
N GLN A 138 7.41 -13.97 -3.16
CA GLN A 138 7.06 -12.57 -2.96
C GLN A 138 6.38 -12.34 -1.61
N ALA A 139 5.39 -13.16 -1.23
CA ALA A 139 4.68 -13.04 0.04
C ALA A 139 5.64 -13.13 1.23
N VAL A 140 6.54 -14.13 1.23
CA VAL A 140 7.57 -14.29 2.26
C VAL A 140 8.55 -13.12 2.24
N THR A 141 9.06 -12.74 1.06
CA THR A 141 10.03 -11.63 0.92
C THR A 141 9.47 -10.34 1.54
N PHE A 142 8.28 -9.91 1.13
CA PHE A 142 7.66 -8.70 1.66
C PHE A 142 7.29 -8.83 3.14
N TYR A 143 6.81 -9.99 3.60
CA TYR A 143 6.49 -10.24 5.01
C TYR A 143 7.74 -10.14 5.92
N LEU A 144 8.89 -10.55 5.42
CA LEU A 144 10.15 -10.55 6.18
C LEU A 144 10.93 -9.24 6.10
N LEU A 145 10.60 -8.32 5.18
CA LEU A 145 11.15 -6.96 5.20
C LEU A 145 10.92 -6.27 6.55
N HIS A 146 9.83 -6.57 7.23
CA HIS A 146 9.52 -6.04 8.56
C HIS A 146 10.53 -6.44 9.64
N SER A 147 11.27 -7.54 9.43
CA SER A 147 12.33 -7.99 10.33
C SER A 147 13.67 -7.32 10.02
N MET A 148 13.87 -6.85 8.79
CA MET A 148 14.99 -5.97 8.43
C MET A 148 14.74 -4.52 8.85
N PHE A 149 13.50 -4.04 8.70
CA PHE A 149 13.06 -2.69 9.02
C PHE A 149 12.24 -2.67 10.31
N VAL A 150 12.87 -3.06 11.42
CA VAL A 150 12.21 -3.15 12.73
C VAL A 150 11.61 -1.78 13.12
N PRO A 151 10.33 -1.72 13.51
CA PRO A 151 9.69 -0.45 13.85
C PRO A 151 10.39 0.28 15.00
N THR A 152 10.66 1.56 14.79
CA THR A 152 11.25 2.44 15.81
C THR A 152 10.22 3.31 16.54
N SER A 153 9.04 3.47 15.93
CA SER A 153 7.91 4.22 16.46
C SER A 153 7.35 3.59 17.75
N LYS A 154 6.68 4.40 18.58
CA LYS A 154 6.18 4.00 19.91
C LYS A 154 4.66 4.17 20.00
N LYS A 155 4.02 3.28 20.77
CA LYS A 155 2.60 3.36 21.17
C LYS A 155 2.47 3.49 22.68
N VAL A 156 1.39 4.12 23.12
CA VAL A 156 1.01 4.18 24.53
C VAL A 156 0.10 3.01 24.84
N THR A 157 0.45 2.22 25.85
CA THR A 157 -0.39 1.16 26.42
C THR A 157 -0.78 1.49 27.84
N ILE A 158 -1.83 0.85 28.34
CA ILE A 158 -2.28 0.97 29.72
C ILE A 158 -2.28 -0.44 30.28
N ASP A 159 -1.60 -0.66 31.40
CA ASP A 159 -1.60 -1.96 32.07
C ASP A 159 -2.87 -2.17 32.93
N ASP A 160 -3.03 -3.37 33.49
CA ASP A 160 -4.20 -3.74 34.30
C ASP A 160 -4.37 -2.86 35.55
N ARG A 161 -3.33 -2.11 35.95
CA ARG A 161 -3.34 -1.16 37.07
C ARG A 161 -3.64 0.28 36.61
N GLY A 162 -3.95 0.49 35.33
CA GLY A 162 -4.24 1.80 34.76
C GLY A 162 -2.99 2.65 34.48
N LYS A 163 -1.79 2.12 34.64
CA LYS A 163 -0.54 2.87 34.41
C LYS A 163 -0.23 2.90 32.91
N LYS A 164 0.05 4.12 32.43
CA LYS A 164 0.49 4.37 31.05
C LYS A 164 1.94 3.94 30.86
N ASN A 165 2.17 3.09 29.87
CA ASN A 165 3.49 2.65 29.44
C ASN A 165 3.71 3.07 27.98
N ILE A 166 4.95 3.33 27.60
CA ILE A 166 5.32 3.63 26.22
C ILE A 166 6.17 2.48 25.71
N ILE A 167 5.64 1.72 24.75
CA ILE A 167 6.33 0.57 24.15
C ILE A 167 6.55 0.80 22.65
N LYS A 168 7.58 0.19 22.09
CA LYS A 168 7.79 0.20 20.64
C LYS A 168 6.76 -0.71 19.96
N TYR A 169 6.43 -0.39 18.71
CA TYR A 169 5.74 -1.34 17.85
C TYR A 169 6.63 -2.56 17.59
N SER A 170 6.02 -3.74 17.55
CA SER A 170 6.69 -4.99 17.23
C SER A 170 6.76 -5.22 15.72
N ILE A 171 7.62 -6.15 15.28
CA ILE A 171 7.64 -6.65 13.89
C ILE A 171 6.25 -7.12 13.48
N LYS A 172 5.54 -7.81 14.38
CA LYS A 172 4.19 -8.31 14.13
C LYS A 172 3.15 -7.19 13.97
N ASP A 173 3.26 -6.12 14.78
CA ASP A 173 2.42 -4.92 14.58
C ASP A 173 2.65 -4.34 13.17
N SER A 174 3.91 -4.25 12.74
CA SER A 174 4.29 -3.79 11.40
C SER A 174 3.64 -4.64 10.29
N GLN A 175 3.83 -5.96 10.36
CA GLN A 175 3.29 -6.91 9.39
C GLN A 175 1.76 -6.81 9.29
N ASN A 176 1.06 -6.70 10.42
CA ASN A 176 -0.40 -6.65 10.47
C ASN A 176 -1.00 -5.35 9.89
N THR A 177 -0.19 -4.32 9.62
CA THR A 177 -0.61 -3.10 8.90
C THR A 177 -0.21 -3.09 7.43
N PHE A 178 0.41 -4.18 6.95
CA PHE A 178 0.95 -4.30 5.60
C PHE A 178 0.28 -5.45 4.85
N ILE A 179 0.51 -6.70 5.28
CA ILE A 179 -0.14 -7.90 4.77
C ILE A 179 -0.80 -8.66 5.93
N VAL A 180 -2.11 -8.85 5.84
CA VAL A 180 -2.91 -9.63 6.79
C VAL A 180 -3.21 -11.00 6.19
N PHE A 181 -2.88 -12.06 6.93
CA PHE A 181 -3.17 -13.43 6.55
C PHE A 181 -4.39 -13.94 7.30
N CYS A 182 -5.40 -14.39 6.58
CA CYS A 182 -6.60 -15.03 7.11
C CYS A 182 -6.64 -16.46 6.57
N SER A 183 -6.65 -17.48 7.43
CA SER A 183 -6.64 -18.88 6.97
C SER A 183 -7.93 -19.28 6.25
N THR A 184 -9.04 -18.58 6.51
CA THR A 184 -10.36 -18.86 5.92
C THR A 184 -11.07 -17.58 5.47
N LEU A 185 -12.09 -17.77 4.61
CA LEU A 185 -13.02 -16.71 4.20
C LEU A 185 -13.80 -16.16 5.40
N THR A 186 -14.23 -17.00 6.34
CA THR A 186 -14.94 -16.57 7.55
C THR A 186 -14.08 -15.62 8.40
N MET A 187 -12.80 -15.94 8.60
CA MET A 187 -11.88 -15.04 9.32
C MET A 187 -11.66 -13.72 8.57
N THR A 188 -11.71 -13.76 7.24
CA THR A 188 -11.63 -12.54 6.41
C THR A 188 -12.83 -11.64 6.66
N GLU A 189 -14.04 -12.19 6.63
CA GLU A 189 -15.28 -11.46 6.88
C GLU A 189 -15.33 -10.87 8.30
N GLU A 190 -14.92 -11.66 9.29
CA GLU A 190 -14.83 -11.22 10.68
C GLU A 190 -13.82 -10.07 10.84
N TYR A 191 -12.63 -10.20 10.22
CA TYR A 191 -11.60 -9.16 10.26
C TYR A 191 -12.11 -7.83 9.69
N ILE A 192 -12.75 -7.86 8.53
CA ILE A 192 -13.31 -6.67 7.88
C ILE A 192 -14.47 -6.08 8.69
N THR A 193 -15.36 -6.93 9.22
CA THR A 193 -16.48 -6.50 10.07
C THR A 193 -15.98 -5.79 11.32
N ASN A 194 -14.98 -6.36 11.99
CA ASN A 194 -14.37 -5.75 13.18
C ASN A 194 -13.73 -4.39 12.87
N ARG A 195 -13.06 -4.26 11.72
CA ARG A 195 -12.50 -2.96 11.27
C ARG A 195 -13.60 -1.93 11.01
N ASN A 196 -14.67 -2.31 10.32
CA ASN A 196 -15.81 -1.43 10.05
C ASN A 196 -16.50 -0.95 11.34
N ASN A 197 -16.61 -1.84 12.34
CA ASN A 197 -17.22 -1.51 13.63
C ASN A 197 -16.44 -0.45 14.42
N LEU A 198 -15.15 -0.24 14.13
CA LEU A 198 -14.36 0.84 14.74
C LEU A 198 -14.77 2.23 14.24
N LYS A 199 -15.53 2.33 13.14
CA LYS A 199 -15.94 3.60 12.50
C LYS A 199 -14.75 4.53 12.20
N LEU A 200 -13.60 3.93 11.88
CA LEU A 200 -12.39 4.62 11.46
C LEU A 200 -12.12 4.29 9.98
N PRO A 201 -11.56 5.23 9.20
CA PRO A 201 -11.12 4.93 7.83
C PRO A 201 -10.16 3.75 7.80
N ILE A 202 -10.39 2.82 6.87
CA ILE A 202 -9.54 1.65 6.68
C ILE A 202 -8.43 2.04 5.72
N GLN A 203 -7.21 2.15 6.25
CA GLN A 203 -6.00 2.39 5.46
C GLN A 203 -5.78 1.26 4.44
N PRO A 204 -5.13 1.55 3.29
CA PRO A 204 -4.80 0.53 2.31
C PRO A 204 -3.96 -0.59 2.92
N PHE A 205 -4.37 -1.84 2.70
CA PHE A 205 -3.60 -3.01 3.09
C PHE A 205 -3.88 -4.19 2.16
N ILE A 206 -3.01 -5.20 2.24
CA ILE A 206 -3.15 -6.44 1.49
C ILE A 206 -3.71 -7.50 2.42
N LEU A 207 -4.78 -8.17 1.99
CA LEU A 207 -5.34 -9.33 2.64
C LEU A 207 -5.06 -10.56 1.79
N ILE A 208 -4.49 -11.59 2.42
CA ILE A 208 -4.23 -12.88 1.80
C ILE A 208 -5.07 -13.94 2.50
N VAL A 209 -5.91 -14.63 1.73
CA VAL A 209 -6.55 -15.86 2.20
C VAL A 209 -5.55 -16.99 2.07
N GLY A 210 -5.21 -17.66 3.17
CA GLY A 210 -4.16 -18.68 3.25
C GLY A 210 -3.00 -18.26 4.16
N THR A 211 -1.79 -18.72 3.83
CA THR A 211 -0.57 -18.45 4.59
C THR A 211 0.51 -17.82 3.70
N PRO A 212 1.62 -17.28 4.24
CA PRO A 212 2.73 -16.79 3.41
C PRO A 212 3.28 -17.84 2.44
N LEU A 213 3.25 -19.13 2.84
CA LEU A 213 3.75 -20.25 2.05
C LEU A 213 2.68 -20.91 1.17
N GLU A 214 1.41 -20.55 1.37
CA GLU A 214 0.27 -21.06 0.59
C GLU A 214 -0.77 -19.95 0.40
N PRO A 215 -0.45 -18.88 -0.38
CA PRO A 215 -1.38 -17.81 -0.67
C PRO A 215 -2.44 -18.29 -1.69
N LYS A 216 -3.73 -18.22 -1.33
CA LYS A 216 -4.86 -18.70 -2.15
C LYS A 216 -5.60 -17.56 -2.85
N GLU A 217 -5.92 -16.51 -2.10
CA GLU A 217 -6.51 -15.29 -2.67
C GLU A 217 -5.74 -14.07 -2.21
N ILE A 218 -5.54 -13.12 -3.11
CA ILE A 218 -4.81 -11.88 -2.85
C ILE A 218 -5.77 -10.71 -3.12
N ILE A 219 -6.02 -9.92 -2.09
CA ILE A 219 -7.01 -8.86 -2.13
C ILE A 219 -6.40 -7.57 -1.58
N VAL A 220 -6.55 -6.47 -2.31
CA VAL A 220 -6.23 -5.13 -1.79
C VAL A 220 -7.51 -4.52 -1.26
N TYR A 221 -7.46 -4.07 0.00
CA TYR A 221 -8.58 -3.42 0.69
C TYR A 221 -8.20 -1.98 1.05
N PHE A 222 -9.14 -1.06 0.85
CA PHE A 222 -9.03 0.34 1.25
C PHE A 222 -10.44 0.92 1.41
N ASP A 223 -10.81 1.36 2.61
CA ASP A 223 -12.20 1.74 2.95
C ASP A 223 -13.23 0.73 2.40
N SER A 224 -14.08 1.14 1.45
CA SER A 224 -15.09 0.31 0.80
C SER A 224 -14.61 -0.34 -0.51
N ILE A 225 -13.39 -0.04 -0.95
CA ILE A 225 -12.78 -0.57 -2.16
C ILE A 225 -12.15 -1.94 -1.86
N LYS A 226 -12.43 -2.89 -2.73
CA LYS A 226 -11.89 -4.26 -2.71
C LYS A 226 -11.48 -4.68 -4.11
N PHE A 227 -10.19 -4.98 -4.30
CA PHE A 227 -9.69 -5.52 -5.56
C PHE A 227 -9.05 -6.88 -5.36
N LYS A 228 -9.59 -7.91 -6.02
CA LYS A 228 -8.93 -9.21 -6.14
C LYS A 228 -7.90 -9.16 -7.25
N VAL A 229 -6.66 -9.55 -6.95
CA VAL A 229 -5.54 -9.58 -7.90
C VAL A 229 -4.87 -10.95 -7.87
N PHE A 230 -4.07 -11.26 -8.89
CA PHE A 230 -3.50 -12.61 -9.06
C PHE A 230 -2.06 -12.74 -8.56
N THR A 231 -1.37 -11.63 -8.34
CA THR A 231 0.05 -11.63 -7.94
C THR A 231 0.31 -10.74 -6.74
N ILE A 232 1.22 -11.14 -5.85
CA ILE A 232 1.63 -10.33 -4.69
C ILE A 232 2.21 -8.99 -5.14
N ILE A 233 3.08 -8.98 -6.16
CA ILE A 233 3.67 -7.74 -6.66
C ILE A 233 2.61 -6.74 -7.15
N ARG A 234 1.54 -7.21 -7.81
CA ARG A 234 0.40 -6.34 -8.19
C ARG A 234 -0.36 -5.83 -6.96
N ALA A 235 -0.51 -6.62 -5.90
CA ALA A 235 -1.16 -6.17 -4.68
C ALA A 235 -0.35 -5.06 -3.98
N ILE A 236 0.98 -5.24 -3.91
CA ILE A 236 1.92 -4.23 -3.41
C ILE A 236 1.82 -2.96 -4.25
N ASP A 237 1.84 -3.11 -5.58
CA ASP A 237 1.78 -1.98 -6.50
C ASP A 237 0.49 -1.19 -6.37
N LEU A 238 -0.65 -1.88 -6.35
CA LEU A 238 -1.94 -1.23 -6.20
C LEU A 238 -2.08 -0.56 -4.84
N CYS A 239 -1.67 -1.22 -3.75
CA CYS A 239 -1.72 -0.65 -2.41
C CYS A 239 -0.85 0.62 -2.31
N PHE A 240 0.37 0.58 -2.88
CA PHE A 240 1.27 1.72 -2.95
C PHE A 240 0.66 2.89 -3.75
N LYS A 241 0.09 2.60 -4.92
CA LYS A 241 -0.57 3.62 -5.75
C LYS A 241 -1.76 4.26 -5.04
N ILE A 242 -2.54 3.50 -4.28
CA ILE A 242 -3.65 4.03 -3.46
C ILE A 242 -3.13 5.00 -2.40
N PHE A 243 -2.03 4.68 -1.69
CA PHE A 243 -1.43 5.61 -0.73
C PHE A 243 -1.07 6.95 -1.37
N HIS A 244 -0.45 6.92 -2.55
CA HIS A 244 -0.02 8.13 -3.25
C HIS A 244 -1.18 8.91 -3.87
N LEU A 245 -2.11 8.20 -4.53
CA LEU A 245 -3.25 8.81 -5.21
C LEU A 245 -4.17 9.49 -4.21
N PHE A 246 -4.58 8.82 -3.13
CA PHE A 246 -5.45 9.43 -2.13
C PHE A 246 -4.69 10.16 -1.04
N ASN A 247 -3.38 10.36 -1.25
CA ASN A 247 -2.57 11.24 -0.45
C ASN A 247 -2.59 10.88 1.06
N LEU A 248 -2.38 9.59 1.32
CA LEU A 248 -2.47 8.98 2.64
C LEU A 248 -1.09 8.89 3.30
N GLU A 249 -1.05 9.03 4.62
CA GLU A 249 0.14 8.65 5.38
C GLU A 249 0.28 7.12 5.41
N TYR A 250 1.51 6.63 5.30
CA TYR A 250 1.77 5.22 5.56
C TYR A 250 1.47 4.89 7.04
N PRO A 251 0.97 3.67 7.34
CA PRO A 251 0.81 3.24 8.73
C PRO A 251 2.12 3.37 9.49
N ILE A 252 2.09 3.95 10.68
CA ILE A 252 3.30 4.27 11.45
C ILE A 252 4.10 3.01 11.81
N GLU A 253 3.42 1.87 11.89
CA GLU A 253 3.98 0.56 12.18
C GLU A 253 4.79 0.00 11.01
N SER A 254 4.32 0.16 9.77
CA SER A 254 4.96 -0.34 8.53
C SER A 254 5.59 0.76 7.66
N GLY A 255 5.63 2.00 8.16
CA GLY A 255 6.08 3.16 7.39
C GLY A 255 7.51 3.04 6.86
N ALA A 256 8.38 2.32 7.57
CA ALA A 256 9.74 2.01 7.11
C ALA A 256 9.76 1.14 5.85
N VAL A 257 8.91 0.11 5.82
CA VAL A 257 8.80 -0.83 4.70
C VAL A 257 8.16 -0.12 3.50
N TRP A 258 7.11 0.67 3.71
CA TRP A 258 6.52 1.47 2.62
C TRP A 258 7.48 2.52 2.07
N LEU A 259 8.27 3.18 2.93
CA LEU A 259 9.30 4.12 2.48
C LEU A 259 10.43 3.41 1.72
N PHE A 260 10.80 2.19 2.13
CA PHE A 260 11.74 1.37 1.39
C PHE A 260 11.20 1.03 -0.01
N ILE A 261 9.93 0.59 -0.11
CA ILE A 261 9.25 0.33 -1.39
C ILE A 261 9.25 1.59 -2.27
N GLN A 262 8.87 2.74 -1.70
CA GLN A 262 8.84 4.03 -2.39
C GLN A 262 10.19 4.38 -3.03
N LYS A 263 11.28 4.26 -2.27
CA LYS A 263 12.62 4.66 -2.72
C LYS A 263 13.28 3.61 -3.59
N TYR A 264 13.29 2.36 -3.14
CA TYR A 264 14.03 1.29 -3.82
C TYR A 264 13.28 0.76 -5.04
N LEU A 265 11.98 0.49 -4.93
CA LEU A 265 11.22 -0.12 -6.03
C LEU A 265 10.74 0.93 -7.03
N TYR A 266 10.26 2.07 -6.56
CA TYR A 266 9.69 3.13 -7.41
C TYR A 266 10.62 4.31 -7.70
N SER A 267 11.73 4.44 -6.97
CA SER A 267 12.65 5.59 -7.11
C SER A 267 11.96 6.95 -6.88
N ILE A 268 10.95 6.97 -5.99
CA ILE A 268 10.21 8.17 -5.60
C ILE A 268 10.77 8.71 -4.28
N ASN A 269 11.11 10.00 -4.26
CA ASN A 269 11.41 10.76 -3.05
C ASN A 269 10.38 11.88 -2.91
N THR A 270 9.96 12.16 -1.68
CA THR A 270 9.05 13.28 -1.40
C THR A 270 9.61 14.15 -0.28
N LYS A 271 9.18 15.42 -0.22
CA LYS A 271 9.50 16.32 0.91
C LYS A 271 8.89 15.89 2.25
N PHE A 272 8.04 14.87 2.26
CA PHE A 272 7.36 14.33 3.43
C PHE A 272 7.94 12.99 3.90
N ASP A 273 9.03 12.55 3.28
CA ASP A 273 9.69 11.30 3.65
C ASP A 273 10.23 11.41 5.09
N LYS A 274 9.74 10.53 5.97
CA LYS A 274 10.20 10.45 7.36
C LYS A 274 11.51 9.66 7.40
N SER A 275 12.54 10.17 8.08
CA SER A 275 13.81 9.45 8.20
C SER A 275 13.62 8.13 8.98
N HIS A 276 14.21 7.04 8.47
CA HIS A 276 14.25 5.76 9.15
C HIS A 276 15.69 5.26 9.26
N PRO A 277 16.14 4.78 10.45
CA PRO A 277 17.49 4.26 10.61
C PRO A 277 17.81 3.17 9.60
N ASN A 278 19.03 3.19 9.07
CA ASN A 278 19.61 2.21 8.15
C ASN A 278 18.90 2.05 6.79
N LEU A 279 17.82 2.77 6.51
CA LEU A 279 17.07 2.61 5.26
C LEU A 279 17.94 2.95 4.04
N ASN A 280 18.58 4.12 4.04
CA ASN A 280 19.45 4.52 2.93
C ASN A 280 20.68 3.60 2.80
N GLN A 281 21.22 3.10 3.92
CA GLN A 281 22.34 2.15 3.88
C GLN A 281 21.92 0.83 3.24
N ILE A 282 20.76 0.29 3.61
CA ILE A 282 20.25 -0.96 3.02
C ILE A 282 19.97 -0.78 1.53
N ILE A 283 19.39 0.36 1.12
CA ILE A 283 19.18 0.68 -0.30
C ILE A 283 20.53 0.71 -1.04
N TYR A 284 21.52 1.42 -0.48
CA TYR A 284 22.86 1.48 -1.05
C TYR A 284 23.50 0.09 -1.19
N ASP A 285 23.39 -0.76 -0.16
CA ASP A 285 23.90 -2.13 -0.19
C ASP A 285 23.23 -2.96 -1.31
N LEU A 286 21.90 -2.84 -1.48
CA LEU A 286 21.15 -3.56 -2.51
C LEU A 286 21.51 -3.09 -3.92
N GLU A 287 21.71 -1.79 -4.11
CA GLU A 287 22.06 -1.21 -5.41
C GLU A 287 23.50 -1.55 -5.83
N ASN A 288 24.43 -1.60 -4.87
CA ASN A 288 25.86 -1.66 -5.17
C ASN A 288 26.55 -2.99 -4.82
N ASN A 289 26.00 -3.82 -3.94
CA ASN A 289 26.75 -4.91 -3.29
C ASN A 289 25.98 -6.23 -3.09
N LEU A 290 25.11 -6.63 -4.02
CA LEU A 290 24.59 -8.00 -4.16
C LEU A 290 24.27 -8.29 -5.63
#